data_AF-A0A7S4HX33-F1
#
_entry.id   AF-A0A7S4HX33-F1
#
_cell.length_a   1.000
_cell.length_b   1.000
_cell.length_c   1.000
_cell.angle_alpha   90.00
_cell.angle_beta   90.00
_cell.angle_gamma   90.00
#
_symmetry.space_group_name_H-M   'P 1'
#
loop_
_entity.id
_entity.type
_entity.pdbx_description
1 polymer ?
#
loop_
_entity_poly.entity_id
_entity_poly.type
_entity_poly.pdbx_seq_one_letter_code
_entity_poly.pdbx_strand_id
1 'polypeptide(L)'
;VFFLFLMEKATADAARVRALLDPKIDDLKTPSNLIKEGYLNMTEKKKKQEGLYVFLFHNVIVITKEVKKDQKYKVLIVIKMRGSLKVCSEENEDDSANNDFSVDTGKRKFIFTAETHEEATEWLCLISQALDGEHNPDHIKPVFEDGVWVVRGSLKEEELAKLEEMHSIVNQMELDETTKNWCDDACLCRFLRAREWDVQKAKEMLETTTKWRMETKPEQIKYEEINHAGSTGDLYISEGKDRKGRVIIYMRPGKTKDTPEIRSQYVRHMAWIMETAASKLDTPHTAQEKMVWIVDFAGCKISGGIEENVKMSKDVINVMQNMYPERLGMGFILNPPLPFWVLWKVVGAFLDPVTKRKIQFINKKKDLVLLTEFIEQSQLETTYGGSMEAFNADTWKAQYFP
;
A
#
# COMPACT_ATOMS: atom_id res chain seq x y z
N VAL A 1 2.53 -9.48 -13.98
CA VAL A 1 3.81 -9.82 -13.33
C VAL A 1 4.91 -8.84 -13.67
N PHE A 2 5.32 -8.72 -14.94
CA PHE A 2 6.26 -7.68 -15.39
C PHE A 2 5.71 -6.28 -15.06
N PHE A 3 4.39 -6.13 -15.17
CA PHE A 3 3.60 -5.00 -14.68
C PHE A 3 3.77 -4.67 -13.18
N LEU A 4 3.76 -5.68 -12.30
CA LEU A 4 3.87 -5.48 -10.84
C LEU A 4 5.32 -5.41 -10.37
N PHE A 5 6.24 -6.07 -11.09
CA PHE A 5 7.68 -5.96 -10.92
C PHE A 5 8.14 -4.51 -10.99
N LEU A 6 7.51 -3.77 -11.88
CA LEU A 6 7.98 -2.49 -12.29
C LEU A 6 7.28 -1.38 -11.50
N MET A 7 5.99 -1.50 -11.16
CA MET A 7 5.23 -0.54 -10.32
C MET A 7 5.93 0.12 -9.10
N GLU A 8 7.00 -0.45 -8.54
CA GLU A 8 7.75 0.10 -7.41
C GLU A 8 9.25 0.38 -7.67
N LYS A 9 9.79 0.04 -8.86
CA LYS A 9 11.22 0.24 -9.13
C LYS A 9 11.50 1.53 -9.88
N ALA A 10 12.04 2.52 -9.14
CA ALA A 10 13.25 3.15 -9.61
C ALA A 10 14.17 3.62 -8.45
N THR A 11 15.31 2.92 -8.36
CA THR A 11 16.62 3.23 -7.70
C THR A 11 16.60 3.65 -6.21
N ALA A 12 17.37 3.06 -5.28
CA ALA A 12 18.69 2.44 -5.31
C ALA A 12 19.02 1.51 -4.09
N ASP A 13 20.14 0.80 -4.21
CA ASP A 13 21.05 0.27 -3.17
C ASP A 13 20.63 -0.78 -2.11
N ALA A 14 20.87 -2.03 -2.51
CA ALA A 14 21.24 -3.15 -1.63
C ALA A 14 22.51 -2.89 -0.76
N ALA A 15 23.24 -1.79 -0.99
CA ALA A 15 24.43 -1.42 -0.22
C ALA A 15 24.13 -0.84 1.17
N ARG A 16 22.95 -0.23 1.37
CA ARG A 16 22.59 0.48 2.62
C ARG A 16 22.15 -0.46 3.75
N VAL A 17 21.66 -1.65 3.41
CA VAL A 17 21.18 -2.67 4.39
C VAL A 17 22.34 -3.38 5.11
N ARG A 18 23.55 -3.40 4.53
CA ARG A 18 24.74 -3.94 5.22
C ARG A 18 25.34 -3.01 6.28
N ALA A 19 24.99 -1.72 6.26
CA ALA A 19 25.54 -0.73 7.19
C ALA A 19 24.66 -0.48 8.43
N LEU A 20 23.40 -0.92 8.44
CA LEU A 20 22.41 -0.65 9.50
C LEU A 20 22.34 -1.71 10.61
N LEU A 21 23.17 -2.75 10.55
CA LEU A 21 23.30 -3.73 11.62
C LEU A 21 24.28 -3.19 12.68
N ASP A 22 23.83 -2.23 13.49
CA ASP A 22 24.58 -1.76 14.67
C ASP A 22 24.47 -2.80 15.82
N PRO A 23 25.60 -3.29 16.38
CA PRO A 23 25.65 -4.29 17.46
C PRO A 23 25.35 -3.75 18.88
N LYS A 24 24.54 -2.70 19.06
CA LYS A 24 24.36 -2.02 20.36
C LYS A 24 23.05 -2.31 21.10
N ILE A 25 22.62 -3.58 21.16
CA ILE A 25 21.46 -4.00 21.98
C ILE A 25 21.92 -4.62 23.32
N ASP A 26 23.01 -4.13 23.92
CA ASP A 26 23.53 -4.70 25.18
C ASP A 26 23.52 -3.73 26.39
N ASP A 27 22.98 -2.51 26.27
CA ASP A 27 22.92 -1.59 27.42
C ASP A 27 21.64 -0.73 27.42
N LEU A 28 20.52 -1.30 27.88
CA LEU A 28 19.32 -0.55 28.26
C LEU A 28 19.33 -0.31 29.77
N LYS A 29 20.06 0.72 30.21
CA LYS A 29 19.95 1.25 31.57
C LYS A 29 19.00 2.45 31.56
N THR A 30 18.00 2.37 32.44
CA THR A 30 16.99 3.36 32.86
C THR A 30 15.68 3.50 32.05
N PRO A 31 14.50 3.27 32.69
CA PRO A 31 13.17 3.38 32.07
C PRO A 31 12.63 4.79 31.81
N SER A 32 13.35 5.85 32.16
CA SER A 32 12.86 7.23 32.02
C SER A 32 12.70 7.68 30.56
N ASN A 33 13.30 6.97 29.61
CA ASN A 33 13.11 7.21 28.17
C ASN A 33 12.01 6.31 27.56
N LEU A 34 11.33 5.47 28.35
CA LEU A 34 10.40 4.42 27.88
C LEU A 34 8.91 4.77 28.05
N ILE A 35 8.55 6.02 28.30
CA ILE A 35 7.16 6.36 28.65
C ILE A 35 6.40 6.92 27.43
N LYS A 36 5.60 6.06 26.81
CA LYS A 36 4.15 6.30 26.64
C LYS A 36 3.41 4.96 26.71
N GLU A 37 2.33 4.97 27.48
CA GLU A 37 1.77 3.89 28.29
C GLU A 37 0.72 3.03 27.56
N GLY A 38 0.64 1.76 27.94
CA GLY A 38 -0.56 0.93 27.85
C GLY A 38 -0.39 -0.23 28.84
N TYR A 39 -1.38 -0.48 29.69
CA TYR A 39 -1.29 -1.43 30.80
C TYR A 39 -2.15 -2.65 30.50
N LEU A 40 -1.57 -3.72 29.96
CA LEU A 40 -2.32 -4.97 29.73
C LEU A 40 -1.94 -6.10 30.68
N ASN A 41 -2.95 -6.62 31.40
CA ASN A 41 -2.80 -7.80 32.25
C ASN A 41 -2.76 -9.07 31.39
N MET A 42 -1.72 -9.88 31.54
CA MET A 42 -1.74 -11.25 31.02
C MET A 42 -2.28 -12.20 32.08
N THR A 43 -3.36 -12.92 31.79
CA THR A 43 -3.82 -14.03 32.62
C THR A 43 -3.47 -15.37 31.97
N GLU A 44 -2.49 -16.08 32.54
CA GLU A 44 -2.35 -17.52 32.27
C GLU A 44 -3.45 -18.22 33.09
N LYS A 45 -4.37 -18.95 32.43
CA LYS A 45 -5.58 -19.58 33.00
C LYS A 45 -5.38 -20.48 34.24
N LYS A 46 -4.17 -20.59 34.82
CA LYS A 46 -3.87 -21.46 35.97
C LYS A 46 -3.27 -20.81 37.22
N LYS A 47 -2.91 -19.52 37.29
CA LYS A 47 -2.43 -18.92 38.56
C LYS A 47 -2.79 -17.44 38.74
N LYS A 48 -3.35 -17.12 39.90
CA LYS A 48 -3.68 -15.78 40.41
C LYS A 48 -2.45 -14.85 40.43
N GLN A 49 -2.65 -13.65 39.88
CA GLN A 49 -2.05 -12.35 40.25
C GLN A 49 -0.55 -12.34 40.58
N GLU A 50 0.27 -12.22 39.54
CA GLU A 50 1.54 -11.50 39.64
C GLU A 50 1.56 -10.47 38.49
N GLY A 51 1.77 -9.19 38.82
CA GLY A 51 1.73 -8.07 37.87
C GLY A 51 2.77 -8.23 36.77
N LEU A 52 2.32 -8.76 35.63
CA LEU A 52 3.08 -8.82 34.40
C LEU A 52 2.78 -7.57 33.59
N TYR A 53 3.83 -6.90 33.13
CA TYR A 53 3.73 -5.68 32.34
C TYR A 53 4.16 -5.98 30.91
N VAL A 54 3.34 -5.56 29.96
CA VAL A 54 3.58 -5.73 28.53
C VAL A 54 3.91 -4.38 27.93
N PHE A 55 5.05 -4.29 27.26
CA PHE A 55 5.48 -3.08 26.58
C PHE A 55 5.61 -3.36 25.09
N LEU A 56 5.11 -2.45 24.26
CA LEU A 56 5.31 -2.47 22.81
C LEU A 56 6.42 -1.49 22.44
N PHE A 57 7.56 -2.01 21.99
CA PHE A 57 8.67 -1.22 21.48
C PHE A 57 8.85 -1.47 20.00
N HIS A 58 8.32 -0.56 19.18
CA HIS A 58 8.42 -0.65 17.73
C HIS A 58 7.90 -2.02 17.25
N ASN A 59 8.77 -2.91 16.77
CA ASN A 59 8.43 -4.28 16.35
C ASN A 59 8.73 -5.35 17.41
N VAL A 60 8.76 -5.01 18.70
CA VAL A 60 9.07 -5.96 19.78
C VAL A 60 8.07 -5.82 20.92
N ILE A 61 7.44 -6.91 21.31
CA ILE A 61 6.66 -6.99 22.57
C ILE A 61 7.59 -7.50 23.67
N VAL A 62 7.68 -6.77 24.77
CA VAL A 62 8.49 -7.13 25.94
C VAL A 62 7.56 -7.38 27.12
N ILE A 63 7.57 -8.61 27.64
CA ILE A 63 6.82 -9.00 28.83
C ILE A 63 7.78 -8.99 30.01
N THR A 64 7.40 -8.29 31.07
CA THR A 64 8.22 -8.10 32.26
C THR A 64 7.43 -8.40 33.53
N LYS A 65 8.13 -8.55 34.64
CA LYS A 65 7.56 -8.60 36.00
C LYS A 65 8.22 -7.53 36.85
N GLU A 66 7.45 -6.76 37.60
CA GLU A 66 8.01 -5.82 38.56
C GLU A 66 8.66 -6.59 39.73
N VAL A 67 9.90 -6.23 40.07
CA VAL A 67 10.72 -6.96 41.06
C VAL A 67 10.90 -6.17 42.36
N LYS A 68 10.69 -4.84 42.35
CA LYS A 68 10.72 -3.96 43.54
C LYS A 68 9.83 -2.74 43.33
N LYS A 69 9.31 -2.16 44.43
CA LYS A 69 8.48 -0.93 44.52
C LYS A 69 9.07 0.37 43.89
N ASP A 70 10.20 0.28 43.19
CA ASP A 70 10.88 1.40 42.54
C ASP A 70 10.83 1.27 41.01
N GLN A 71 9.73 0.77 40.42
CA GLN A 71 9.56 0.62 38.98
C GLN A 71 10.72 -0.14 38.29
N LYS A 72 11.25 -1.16 38.96
CA LYS A 72 12.29 -2.04 38.41
C LYS A 72 11.66 -3.30 37.86
N TYR A 73 11.74 -3.44 36.55
CA TYR A 73 11.17 -4.57 35.81
C TYR A 73 12.24 -5.60 35.44
N LYS A 74 11.93 -6.88 35.63
CA LYS A 74 12.71 -7.99 35.09
C LYS A 74 12.06 -8.47 33.80
N VAL A 75 12.80 -8.41 32.71
CA VAL A 75 12.37 -8.96 31.42
C VAL A 75 12.22 -10.47 31.54
N LEU A 76 11.07 -10.97 31.11
CA LEU A 76 10.75 -12.39 31.08
C LEU A 76 10.74 -12.93 29.65
N ILE A 77 10.10 -12.21 28.73
CA ILE A 77 9.93 -12.64 27.34
C ILE A 77 10.12 -11.44 26.42
N VAL A 78 10.82 -11.67 25.32
CA VAL A 78 10.95 -10.71 24.22
C VAL A 78 10.41 -11.39 22.96
N ILE A 79 9.33 -10.86 22.40
CA ILE A 79 8.67 -11.36 21.20
C ILE A 79 8.99 -10.39 20.08
N LYS A 80 9.85 -10.80 19.13
CA LYS A 80 10.09 -10.00 17.93
C LYS A 80 8.94 -10.21 16.95
N MET A 81 8.29 -9.12 16.58
CA MET A 81 7.19 -9.11 15.64
C MET A 81 7.72 -9.25 14.21
N ARG A 82 7.54 -10.43 13.61
CA ARG A 82 7.92 -10.80 12.23
C ARG A 82 6.69 -11.35 11.51
N GLY A 83 6.66 -11.25 10.18
CA GLY A 83 5.49 -11.55 9.31
C GLY A 83 4.88 -12.97 9.34
N SER A 84 5.21 -13.82 10.32
CA SER A 84 4.52 -15.08 10.60
C SER A 84 3.50 -14.98 11.75
N LEU A 85 3.32 -13.79 12.33
CA LEU A 85 2.42 -13.59 13.46
C LEU A 85 0.99 -13.36 13.02
N LYS A 86 0.06 -13.98 13.75
CA LYS A 86 -1.37 -13.71 13.61
C LYS A 86 -1.87 -13.04 14.88
N VAL A 87 -2.69 -12.01 14.70
CA VAL A 87 -3.38 -11.34 15.80
C VAL A 87 -4.87 -11.51 15.57
N CYS A 88 -5.57 -12.00 16.57
CA CYS A 88 -7.02 -12.23 16.50
C CYS A 88 -7.68 -11.69 17.76
N SER A 89 -8.78 -10.96 17.59
CA SER A 89 -9.79 -10.80 18.65
C SER A 89 -10.41 -12.17 18.93
N GLU A 90 -10.58 -12.53 20.20
CA GLU A 90 -11.33 -13.74 20.55
C GLU A 90 -12.79 -13.35 20.79
N GLU A 91 -13.62 -13.42 19.74
CA GLU A 91 -15.07 -13.37 19.87
C GLU A 91 -15.56 -14.76 20.35
N ASN A 92 -15.98 -14.87 21.61
CA ASN A 92 -16.76 -16.01 22.06
C ASN A 92 -18.25 -15.68 21.89
N GLU A 93 -19.01 -16.59 21.27
CA GLU A 93 -20.45 -16.43 20.96
C GLU A 93 -21.36 -16.18 22.18
N ASP A 94 -20.85 -16.27 23.41
CA ASP A 94 -21.64 -16.19 24.65
C ASP A 94 -21.27 -15.03 25.61
N ASP A 95 -20.28 -14.18 25.30
CA ASP A 95 -19.87 -13.12 26.25
C ASP A 95 -19.42 -11.84 25.51
N SER A 96 -20.32 -10.85 25.44
CA SER A 96 -20.09 -9.53 24.81
C SER A 96 -19.15 -8.61 25.61
N ALA A 97 -18.40 -9.15 26.57
CA ALA A 97 -17.56 -8.41 27.51
C ALA A 97 -16.09 -8.85 27.50
N ASN A 98 -15.67 -9.73 26.58
CA ASN A 98 -14.30 -10.21 26.58
C ASN A 98 -13.36 -9.24 25.85
N ASN A 99 -12.48 -8.56 26.60
CA ASN A 99 -11.46 -7.65 26.08
C ASN A 99 -10.16 -8.40 25.73
N ASP A 100 -10.28 -9.67 25.38
CA ASP A 100 -9.14 -10.53 25.09
C ASP A 100 -8.72 -10.43 23.62
N PHE A 101 -7.41 -10.39 23.39
CA PHE A 101 -6.81 -10.61 22.09
C PHE A 101 -5.63 -11.56 22.19
N SER A 102 -5.22 -12.14 21.06
CA SER A 102 -4.11 -13.08 21.04
C SER A 102 -3.07 -12.77 19.99
N VAL A 103 -1.81 -13.06 20.30
CA VAL A 103 -0.67 -13.00 19.37
C VAL A 103 -0.10 -14.40 19.22
N ASP A 104 -0.23 -14.98 18.04
CA ASP A 104 0.32 -16.31 17.72
C ASP A 104 1.62 -16.19 16.94
N THR A 105 2.72 -16.60 17.58
CA THR A 105 4.08 -16.62 17.01
C THR A 105 4.36 -17.81 16.07
N GLY A 106 3.39 -18.72 15.90
CA GLY A 106 3.56 -20.01 15.23
C GLY A 106 4.22 -21.09 16.11
N LYS A 107 4.88 -20.70 17.21
CA LYS A 107 5.43 -21.63 18.23
C LYS A 107 4.64 -21.61 19.53
N ARG A 108 4.11 -20.44 19.89
CA ARG A 108 3.33 -20.18 21.10
C ARG A 108 2.30 -19.10 20.80
N LYS A 109 1.08 -19.32 21.29
CA LYS A 109 0.00 -18.33 21.34
C LYS A 109 0.03 -17.63 22.70
N PHE A 110 0.04 -16.31 22.68
CA PHE A 110 -0.08 -15.46 23.87
C PHE A 110 -1.46 -14.84 23.86
N ILE A 111 -2.18 -14.88 24.98
CA ILE A 111 -3.49 -14.25 25.16
C ILE A 111 -3.31 -13.09 26.12
N PHE A 112 -3.86 -11.95 25.76
CA PHE A 112 -3.79 -10.70 26.48
C PHE A 112 -5.20 -10.23 26.81
N THR A 113 -5.41 -9.73 28.01
CA THR A 113 -6.71 -9.24 28.49
C THR A 113 -6.58 -7.75 28.80
N ALA A 114 -7.31 -6.90 28.07
CA ALA A 114 -7.34 -5.46 28.35
C ALA A 114 -8.39 -5.12 29.41
N GLU A 115 -8.23 -3.98 30.09
CA GLU A 115 -9.20 -3.53 31.08
C GLU A 115 -10.50 -3.06 30.41
N THR A 116 -10.39 -2.49 29.21
CA THR A 116 -11.53 -2.01 28.41
C THR A 116 -11.47 -2.49 26.96
N HIS A 117 -12.61 -2.49 26.29
CA HIS A 117 -12.70 -2.84 24.87
C HIS A 117 -11.98 -1.82 23.97
N GLU A 118 -11.99 -0.55 24.36
CA GLU A 118 -11.27 0.53 23.68
C GLU A 118 -9.76 0.31 23.77
N GLU A 119 -9.25 -0.05 24.96
CA GLU A 119 -7.84 -0.42 25.15
C GLU A 119 -7.46 -1.67 24.34
N ALA A 120 -8.30 -2.71 24.31
CA ALA A 120 -8.06 -3.88 23.47
C ALA A 120 -7.96 -3.50 21.98
N THR A 121 -8.83 -2.61 21.51
CA THR A 121 -8.86 -2.14 20.12
C THR A 121 -7.63 -1.29 19.79
N GLU A 122 -7.21 -0.40 20.69
CA GLU A 122 -6.00 0.41 20.54
C GLU A 122 -4.77 -0.49 20.42
N TRP A 123 -4.65 -1.50 21.29
CA TRP A 123 -3.53 -2.44 21.26
C TRP A 123 -3.53 -3.33 20.01
N LEU A 124 -4.69 -3.82 19.57
CA LEU A 124 -4.83 -4.51 18.30
C LEU A 124 -4.37 -3.63 17.13
N CYS A 125 -4.75 -2.35 17.15
CA CYS A 125 -4.33 -1.38 16.15
C CYS A 125 -2.81 -1.14 16.18
N LEU A 126 -2.22 -0.93 17.36
CA LEU A 126 -0.78 -0.71 17.52
C LEU A 126 0.06 -1.93 17.12
N ILE A 127 -0.37 -3.14 17.51
CA ILE A 127 0.31 -4.39 17.14
C ILE A 127 0.14 -4.63 15.64
N SER A 128 -1.04 -4.40 15.07
CA SER A 128 -1.26 -4.49 13.61
C SER A 128 -0.40 -3.48 12.86
N GLN A 129 -0.32 -2.23 13.33
CA GLN A 129 0.56 -1.20 12.77
C GLN A 129 2.03 -1.57 12.88
N ALA A 130 2.44 -2.23 13.96
CA ALA A 130 3.82 -2.68 14.14
C ALA A 130 4.16 -3.94 13.34
N LEU A 131 3.18 -4.81 13.08
CA LEU A 131 3.28 -5.95 12.15
C LEU A 131 3.32 -5.49 10.69
N ASP A 132 2.47 -4.52 10.34
CA ASP A 132 2.52 -3.78 9.08
C ASP A 132 3.82 -2.96 8.97
N GLY A 133 4.35 -2.54 10.13
CA GLY A 133 5.49 -1.67 10.37
C GLY A 133 6.85 -2.24 10.01
N GLU A 134 6.91 -3.44 9.43
CA GLU A 134 8.11 -3.81 8.68
C GLU A 134 8.29 -2.97 7.40
N HIS A 135 7.44 -1.99 7.03
CA HIS A 135 7.73 -1.08 5.90
C HIS A 135 7.39 0.40 6.06
N ASN A 136 8.33 1.10 6.70
CA ASN A 136 9.20 2.10 6.06
C ASN A 136 9.46 3.17 7.14
N PRO A 137 10.66 3.24 7.74
CA PRO A 137 11.00 4.29 8.70
C PRO A 137 10.89 5.71 8.10
N ASP A 138 10.66 5.85 6.80
CA ASP A 138 10.41 7.11 6.10
C ASP A 138 8.92 7.48 5.92
N HIS A 139 7.97 6.69 6.47
CA HIS A 139 6.57 7.09 6.48
C HIS A 139 6.30 8.14 7.57
N ILE A 140 6.58 9.37 7.18
CA ILE A 140 6.06 10.61 7.74
C ILE A 140 4.56 10.46 8.10
N LYS A 141 4.22 10.73 9.37
CA LYS A 141 2.80 10.80 9.79
C LYS A 141 2.17 12.03 9.13
N PRO A 142 0.99 11.90 8.48
CA PRO A 142 0.34 13.03 7.85
C PRO A 142 -0.11 14.03 8.93
N VAL A 143 0.13 15.31 8.67
CA VAL A 143 -0.30 16.43 9.51
C VAL A 143 -1.55 17.05 8.90
N PHE A 144 -2.57 17.27 9.73
CA PHE A 144 -3.81 17.92 9.33
C PHE A 144 -4.02 19.19 10.15
N GLU A 145 -4.34 20.29 9.48
CA GLU A 145 -4.73 21.57 10.08
C GLU A 145 -6.18 21.87 9.64
N ASP A 146 -7.08 22.06 10.60
CA ASP A 146 -8.52 22.27 10.36
C ASP A 146 -9.17 21.24 9.41
N GLY A 147 -8.70 19.98 9.48
CA GLY A 147 -9.18 18.88 8.63
C GLY A 147 -8.64 18.89 7.20
N VAL A 148 -7.61 19.70 6.93
CA VAL A 148 -6.89 19.76 5.65
C VAL A 148 -5.49 19.18 5.83
N TRP A 149 -5.11 18.24 4.97
CA TRP A 149 -3.77 17.65 4.93
C TRP A 149 -2.75 18.70 4.52
N VAL A 150 -1.78 18.95 5.40
CA VAL A 150 -0.67 19.87 5.18
C VAL A 150 0.58 19.04 4.89
N VAL A 151 0.83 18.81 3.59
CA VAL A 151 1.98 18.02 3.11
C VAL A 151 3.27 18.49 3.77
N ARG A 152 3.55 19.79 3.71
CA ARG A 152 4.74 20.43 4.29
C ARG A 152 4.88 20.22 5.78
N GLY A 153 3.78 20.28 6.53
CA GLY A 153 3.79 20.06 7.99
C GLY A 153 4.21 18.64 8.36
N SER A 154 4.12 17.72 7.42
CA SER A 154 4.51 16.32 7.62
C SER A 154 6.04 16.12 7.38
N LEU A 155 6.72 17.05 6.72
CA LEU A 155 8.12 16.88 6.28
C LEU A 155 9.15 17.32 7.34
N LYS A 156 10.30 16.65 7.35
CA LYS A 156 11.50 17.10 8.08
C LYS A 156 12.13 18.32 7.40
N GLU A 157 12.97 19.05 8.12
CA GLU A 157 13.65 20.24 7.58
C GLU A 157 14.50 19.94 6.32
N GLU A 158 15.22 18.81 6.29
CA GLU A 158 15.98 18.38 5.09
C GLU A 158 15.06 18.05 3.91
N GLU A 159 13.91 17.44 4.19
CA GLU A 159 12.91 17.06 3.18
C GLU A 159 12.21 18.30 2.61
N LEU A 160 11.90 19.28 3.46
CA LEU A 160 11.38 20.59 3.05
C LEU A 160 12.37 21.31 2.12
N ALA A 161 13.65 21.34 2.47
CA ALA A 161 14.67 21.98 1.62
C ALA A 161 14.73 21.35 0.22
N LYS A 162 14.63 20.02 0.13
CA LYS A 162 14.59 19.28 -1.15
C LYS A 162 13.31 19.53 -1.93
N LEU A 163 12.18 19.68 -1.24
CA LEU A 163 10.91 20.07 -1.88
C LEU A 163 11.00 21.47 -2.47
N GLU A 164 11.59 22.43 -1.77
CA GLU A 164 11.83 23.78 -2.30
C GLU A 164 12.76 23.78 -3.52
N GLU A 165 13.80 22.95 -3.49
CA GLU A 165 14.69 22.78 -4.64
C GLU A 165 13.91 22.24 -5.87
N MET A 166 13.04 21.25 -5.67
CA MET A 166 12.15 20.74 -6.73
C MET A 166 11.20 21.81 -7.27
N HIS A 167 10.63 22.67 -6.42
CA HIS A 167 9.81 23.81 -6.87
C HIS A 167 10.61 24.80 -7.70
N SER A 168 11.85 25.10 -7.30
CA SER A 168 12.74 25.96 -8.09
C SER A 168 13.02 25.34 -9.47
N ILE A 169 13.23 24.02 -9.53
CA ILE A 169 13.41 23.29 -10.79
C ILE A 169 12.16 23.42 -11.67
N VAL A 170 10.96 23.13 -11.14
CA VAL A 170 9.70 23.25 -11.88
C VAL A 170 9.48 24.66 -12.41
N ASN A 171 9.83 25.68 -11.65
CA ASN A 171 9.69 27.07 -12.08
C ASN A 171 10.64 27.48 -13.21
N GLN A 172 11.73 26.75 -13.41
CA GLN A 172 12.68 26.96 -14.51
C GLN A 172 12.33 26.14 -15.77
N MET A 173 11.43 25.16 -15.64
CA MET A 173 11.00 24.32 -16.76
C MET A 173 9.98 25.04 -17.63
N GLU A 174 10.07 24.86 -18.94
CA GLU A 174 9.07 25.33 -19.91
C GLU A 174 7.87 24.37 -19.91
N LEU A 175 6.87 24.67 -19.07
CA LEU A 175 5.66 23.87 -18.90
C LEU A 175 4.41 24.69 -19.23
N ASP A 176 3.38 24.03 -19.76
CA ASP A 176 2.04 24.62 -19.81
C ASP A 176 1.44 24.78 -18.41
N GLU A 177 0.43 25.64 -18.29
CA GLU A 177 -0.19 25.98 -17.01
C GLU A 177 -0.77 24.74 -16.29
N THR A 178 -1.41 23.85 -17.05
CA THR A 178 -1.99 22.60 -16.52
C THR A 178 -0.93 21.69 -15.91
N THR A 179 0.18 21.47 -16.61
CA THR A 179 1.29 20.62 -16.16
C THR A 179 2.03 21.26 -14.98
N LYS A 180 2.19 22.59 -15.01
CA LYS A 180 2.78 23.32 -13.89
C LYS A 180 1.95 23.21 -12.62
N ASN A 181 0.62 23.35 -12.73
CA ASN A 181 -0.30 23.22 -11.58
C ASN A 181 -0.38 21.79 -11.04
N TRP A 182 -0.15 20.78 -11.88
CA TRP A 182 -0.06 19.37 -11.46
C TRP A 182 1.18 19.06 -10.60
N CYS A 183 2.25 19.86 -10.72
CA CYS A 183 3.46 19.73 -9.92
C CYS A 183 3.32 20.36 -8.51
N ASP A 184 2.26 20.00 -7.78
CA ASP A 184 2.04 20.44 -6.40
C ASP A 184 2.98 19.75 -5.38
N ASP A 185 2.92 20.18 -4.11
CA ASP A 185 3.76 19.61 -3.05
C ASP A 185 3.63 18.08 -2.94
N ALA A 186 2.40 17.56 -2.98
CA ALA A 186 2.15 16.12 -2.86
C ALA A 186 2.77 15.36 -4.04
N CYS A 187 2.61 15.89 -5.25
CA CYS A 187 3.20 15.38 -6.47
C CYS A 187 4.72 15.34 -6.37
N LEU A 188 5.36 16.46 -6.08
CA LEU A 188 6.82 16.53 -5.99
C LEU A 188 7.36 15.62 -4.89
N CYS A 189 6.67 15.52 -3.75
CA CYS A 189 7.01 14.55 -2.71
C CYS A 189 6.93 13.09 -3.18
N ARG A 190 5.99 12.72 -4.06
CA ARG A 190 5.96 11.37 -4.66
C ARG A 190 7.19 11.09 -5.51
N PHE A 191 7.63 12.05 -6.33
CA PHE A 191 8.85 11.92 -7.14
C PHE A 191 10.10 11.83 -6.26
N LEU A 192 10.18 12.65 -5.21
CA LEU A 192 11.28 12.60 -4.24
C LEU A 192 11.32 11.27 -3.50
N ARG A 193 10.20 10.80 -2.92
CA ARG A 193 10.14 9.50 -2.23
C ARG A 193 10.50 8.34 -3.16
N ALA A 194 10.02 8.38 -4.39
CA ALA A 194 10.35 7.36 -5.40
C ALA A 194 11.85 7.33 -5.75
N ARG A 195 12.65 8.32 -5.36
CA ARG A 195 14.09 8.39 -5.58
C ARG A 195 14.87 8.58 -4.28
N GLU A 196 14.32 8.12 -3.16
CA GLU A 196 14.96 8.22 -1.84
C GLU A 196 15.41 9.66 -1.48
N TRP A 197 14.62 10.65 -1.89
CA TRP A 197 14.91 12.07 -1.72
C TRP A 197 16.23 12.52 -2.38
N ASP A 198 16.65 11.87 -3.47
CA ASP A 198 17.69 12.34 -4.39
C ASP A 198 17.07 13.31 -5.40
N VAL A 199 17.34 14.60 -5.25
CA VAL A 199 16.74 15.67 -6.04
C VAL A 199 17.08 15.53 -7.53
N GLN A 200 18.33 15.17 -7.85
CA GLN A 200 18.76 15.08 -9.26
C GLN A 200 18.06 13.92 -9.97
N LYS A 201 17.94 12.75 -9.32
CA LYS A 201 17.18 11.62 -9.88
C LYS A 201 15.68 11.90 -9.95
N ALA A 202 15.12 12.60 -8.96
CA ALA A 202 13.71 12.99 -8.96
C ALA A 202 13.41 13.97 -10.10
N LYS A 203 14.29 14.95 -10.33
CA LYS A 203 14.24 15.88 -11.45
C LYS A 203 14.21 15.14 -12.80
N GLU A 204 15.14 14.24 -13.05
CA GLU A 204 15.20 13.50 -14.34
C GLU A 204 13.91 12.72 -14.60
N MET A 205 13.34 12.12 -13.56
CA MET A 205 12.05 11.43 -13.64
C MET A 205 10.90 12.40 -13.91
N LEU A 206 10.89 13.56 -13.24
CA LEU A 206 9.87 14.59 -13.40
C LEU A 206 9.91 15.21 -14.80
N GLU A 207 11.08 15.55 -15.32
CA GLU A 207 11.27 16.09 -16.69
C GLU A 207 10.74 15.11 -17.74
N THR A 208 11.02 13.82 -17.58
CA THR A 208 10.47 12.78 -18.46
C THR A 208 8.95 12.75 -18.39
N THR A 209 8.39 12.92 -17.18
CA THR A 209 6.95 12.86 -16.94
C THR A 209 6.20 14.06 -17.47
N THR A 210 6.68 15.27 -17.19
CA THR A 210 6.02 16.49 -17.63
C THR A 210 6.03 16.60 -19.16
N LYS A 211 7.12 16.20 -19.81
CA LYS A 211 7.16 16.08 -21.28
C LYS A 211 6.09 15.12 -21.80
N TRP A 212 6.03 13.90 -21.26
CA TRP A 212 5.01 12.92 -21.64
C TRP A 212 3.59 13.44 -21.39
N ARG A 213 3.38 14.17 -20.28
CA ARG A 213 2.07 14.72 -19.91
C ARG A 213 1.61 15.79 -20.89
N MET A 214 2.50 16.70 -21.30
CA MET A 214 2.19 17.71 -22.33
C MET A 214 1.91 17.09 -23.71
N GLU A 215 2.56 15.97 -24.05
CA GLU A 215 2.33 15.23 -25.29
C GLU A 215 1.03 14.40 -25.26
N THR A 216 0.77 13.72 -24.15
CA THR A 216 -0.34 12.75 -24.01
C THR A 216 -1.64 13.40 -23.56
N LYS A 217 -1.56 14.49 -22.79
CA LYS A 217 -2.68 15.22 -22.19
C LYS A 217 -3.69 14.29 -21.52
N PRO A 218 -3.25 13.50 -20.52
CA PRO A 218 -4.10 12.48 -19.88
C PRO A 218 -5.41 13.06 -19.31
N GLU A 219 -5.41 14.33 -18.92
CA GLU A 219 -6.57 15.06 -18.42
C GLU A 219 -7.59 15.44 -19.50
N GLN A 220 -7.26 15.28 -20.79
CA GLN A 220 -8.11 15.65 -21.93
C GLN A 220 -8.57 14.43 -22.76
N ILE A 221 -8.26 13.21 -22.30
CA ILE A 221 -8.63 11.98 -23.01
C ILE A 221 -10.15 11.85 -23.10
N LYS A 222 -10.66 11.65 -24.32
CA LYS A 222 -12.09 11.49 -24.60
C LYS A 222 -12.51 10.04 -24.70
N TYR A 223 -13.81 9.78 -24.53
CA TYR A 223 -14.38 8.43 -24.61
C TYR A 223 -14.03 7.73 -25.94
N GLU A 224 -14.05 8.45 -27.06
CA GLU A 224 -13.77 7.89 -28.39
C GLU A 224 -12.35 7.32 -28.51
N GLU A 225 -11.40 7.81 -27.71
CA GLU A 225 -10.01 7.35 -27.69
C GLU A 225 -9.81 6.07 -26.87
N ILE A 226 -10.79 5.70 -26.03
CA ILE A 226 -10.70 4.59 -25.06
C ILE A 226 -11.94 3.69 -25.03
N ASN A 227 -12.85 3.85 -26.00
CA ASN A 227 -14.17 3.20 -26.02
C ASN A 227 -14.09 1.67 -26.03
N HIS A 228 -13.01 1.08 -26.55
CA HIS A 228 -12.80 -0.36 -26.53
C HIS A 228 -12.83 -0.91 -25.10
N ALA A 229 -12.05 -0.30 -24.22
CA ALA A 229 -11.88 -0.79 -22.86
C ALA A 229 -13.10 -0.48 -21.98
N GLY A 230 -13.74 0.68 -22.21
CA GLY A 230 -15.04 1.01 -21.63
C GLY A 230 -16.15 0.02 -21.99
N SER A 231 -16.03 -0.67 -23.12
CA SER A 231 -17.03 -1.66 -23.58
C SER A 231 -16.74 -3.08 -23.10
N THR A 232 -15.49 -3.44 -22.84
CA THR A 232 -15.07 -4.81 -22.46
C THR A 232 -14.94 -5.00 -20.95
N GLY A 233 -14.75 -3.89 -20.21
CA GLY A 233 -14.46 -3.91 -18.79
C GLY A 233 -13.12 -4.57 -18.47
N ASP A 234 -12.16 -4.51 -19.38
CA ASP A 234 -10.83 -5.09 -19.18
C ASP A 234 -9.93 -4.25 -18.25
N LEU A 235 -10.27 -2.98 -18.02
CA LEU A 235 -9.64 -2.07 -17.08
C LEU A 235 -10.65 -1.01 -16.64
N TYR A 236 -10.87 -0.80 -15.34
CA TYR A 236 -11.82 0.22 -14.86
C TYR A 236 -11.62 0.55 -13.37
N ILE A 237 -12.13 1.71 -12.96
CA ILE A 237 -12.17 2.15 -11.56
C ILE A 237 -13.49 1.69 -10.93
N SER A 238 -13.40 1.03 -9.79
CA SER A 238 -14.54 0.67 -8.94
C SER A 238 -15.19 1.91 -8.33
N GLU A 239 -16.49 1.84 -8.07
CA GLU A 239 -17.14 2.80 -7.16
C GLU A 239 -16.79 2.51 -5.70
N GLY A 240 -16.45 1.26 -5.41
CA GLY A 240 -16.03 0.81 -4.08
C GLY A 240 -14.62 1.25 -3.70
N LYS A 241 -14.39 1.32 -2.39
CA LYS A 241 -13.08 1.58 -1.77
C LYS A 241 -12.67 0.44 -0.86
N ASP A 242 -11.37 0.30 -0.64
CA ASP A 242 -10.89 -0.61 0.39
C ASP A 242 -11.11 -0.02 1.80
N ARG A 243 -10.83 -0.81 2.84
CA ARG A 243 -10.99 -0.40 4.25
C ARG A 243 -10.10 0.79 4.64
N LYS A 244 -9.07 1.13 3.86
CA LYS A 244 -8.18 2.29 4.06
C LYS A 244 -8.58 3.49 3.18
N GLY A 245 -9.77 3.44 2.56
CA GLY A 245 -10.30 4.50 1.70
C GLY A 245 -9.63 4.60 0.33
N ARG A 246 -8.84 3.60 -0.07
CA ARG A 246 -8.13 3.57 -1.36
C ARG A 246 -9.09 3.23 -2.48
N VAL A 247 -8.92 3.91 -3.61
CA VAL A 247 -9.63 3.58 -4.87
C VAL A 247 -9.22 2.20 -5.34
N ILE A 248 -10.21 1.38 -5.70
CA ILE A 248 -9.99 0.04 -6.26
C ILE A 248 -10.01 0.13 -7.79
N ILE A 249 -8.99 -0.43 -8.43
CA ILE A 249 -8.85 -0.54 -9.89
C ILE A 249 -8.87 -2.02 -10.25
N TYR A 250 -9.77 -2.39 -11.15
CA TYR A 250 -9.84 -3.73 -11.71
C TYR A 250 -9.14 -3.80 -13.04
N MET A 251 -8.31 -4.82 -13.22
CA MET A 251 -7.65 -5.15 -14.48
C MET A 251 -7.94 -6.62 -14.81
N ARG A 252 -8.50 -6.87 -16.00
CA ARG A 252 -8.89 -8.21 -16.46
C ARG A 252 -8.25 -8.49 -17.82
N PRO A 253 -6.93 -8.82 -17.87
CA PRO A 253 -6.20 -8.97 -19.12
C PRO A 253 -6.79 -10.03 -20.05
N GLY A 254 -7.49 -11.04 -19.51
CA GLY A 254 -8.17 -12.06 -20.31
C GLY A 254 -9.36 -11.56 -21.12
N LYS A 255 -9.81 -10.32 -20.90
CA LYS A 255 -10.87 -9.66 -21.69
C LYS A 255 -10.33 -8.75 -22.79
N THR A 256 -9.05 -8.40 -22.76
CA THR A 256 -8.42 -7.54 -23.77
C THR A 256 -8.12 -8.34 -25.04
N LYS A 257 -8.47 -7.81 -26.22
CA LYS A 257 -8.03 -8.40 -27.49
C LYS A 257 -6.67 -7.80 -27.87
N ASP A 258 -5.75 -8.64 -28.35
CA ASP A 258 -4.41 -8.18 -28.75
C ASP A 258 -4.39 -7.76 -30.23
N THR A 259 -4.68 -6.48 -30.49
CA THR A 259 -4.47 -5.84 -31.79
C THR A 259 -3.68 -4.53 -31.62
N PRO A 260 -2.93 -4.07 -32.63
CA PRO A 260 -2.21 -2.79 -32.55
C PRO A 260 -3.10 -1.60 -32.16
N GLU A 261 -4.30 -1.52 -32.74
CA GLU A 261 -5.32 -0.50 -32.43
C GLU A 261 -5.68 -0.52 -30.94
N ILE A 262 -6.01 -1.70 -30.41
CA ILE A 262 -6.44 -1.87 -29.02
C ILE A 262 -5.29 -1.61 -28.06
N ARG A 263 -4.06 -1.98 -28.40
CA ARG A 263 -2.88 -1.67 -27.57
C ARG A 263 -2.68 -0.17 -27.40
N SER A 264 -2.82 0.61 -28.47
CA SER A 264 -2.71 2.07 -28.41
C SER A 264 -3.80 2.68 -27.51
N GLN A 265 -5.05 2.25 -27.70
CA GLN A 265 -6.16 2.67 -26.85
C GLN A 265 -5.98 2.23 -25.39
N TYR A 266 -5.41 1.05 -25.14
CA TYR A 266 -5.18 0.54 -23.79
C TYR A 266 -4.16 1.38 -23.01
N VAL A 267 -3.10 1.84 -23.66
CA VAL A 267 -2.11 2.75 -23.02
C VAL A 267 -2.73 4.09 -22.69
N ARG A 268 -3.53 4.67 -23.62
CA ARG A 268 -4.31 5.89 -23.35
C ARG A 268 -5.30 5.68 -22.22
N HIS A 269 -6.01 4.56 -22.21
CA HIS A 269 -6.95 4.24 -21.16
C HIS A 269 -6.26 4.08 -19.81
N MET A 270 -5.09 3.45 -19.76
CA MET A 270 -4.30 3.39 -18.53
C MET A 270 -3.95 4.78 -18.00
N ALA A 271 -3.51 5.69 -18.88
CA ALA A 271 -3.24 7.08 -18.49
C ALA A 271 -4.49 7.76 -17.91
N TRP A 272 -5.65 7.60 -18.57
CA TRP A 272 -6.92 8.12 -18.08
C TRP A 272 -7.34 7.51 -16.73
N ILE A 273 -7.15 6.20 -16.54
CA ILE A 273 -7.44 5.50 -15.27
C ILE A 273 -6.56 6.05 -14.15
N MET A 274 -5.26 6.21 -14.39
CA MET A 274 -4.34 6.75 -13.40
C MET A 274 -4.71 8.18 -13.01
N GLU A 275 -5.05 9.02 -13.99
CA GLU A 275 -5.46 10.41 -13.76
C GLU A 275 -6.78 10.49 -12.97
N THR A 276 -7.77 9.71 -13.38
CA THR A 276 -9.10 9.69 -12.76
C THR A 276 -9.07 9.06 -11.36
N ALA A 277 -8.24 8.04 -11.14
CA ALA A 277 -8.06 7.47 -9.81
C ALA A 277 -7.28 8.44 -8.90
N ALA A 278 -6.29 9.15 -9.43
CA ALA A 278 -5.56 10.18 -8.68
C ALA A 278 -6.47 11.34 -8.28
N SER A 279 -7.33 11.85 -9.16
CA SER A 279 -8.24 12.96 -8.83
C SER A 279 -9.28 12.60 -7.74
N LYS A 280 -9.65 11.32 -7.63
CA LYS A 280 -10.49 10.81 -6.54
C LYS A 280 -9.78 10.68 -5.19
N LEU A 281 -8.45 10.69 -5.20
CA LEU A 281 -7.59 10.50 -4.02
C LEU A 281 -6.98 11.83 -3.55
N ASP A 282 -6.53 12.65 -4.49
CA ASP A 282 -5.83 13.92 -4.26
C ASP A 282 -6.84 15.01 -3.85
N THR A 283 -7.45 14.81 -2.67
CA THR A 283 -8.35 15.78 -2.02
C THR A 283 -7.67 16.34 -0.78
N PRO A 284 -7.92 17.60 -0.43
CA PRO A 284 -7.29 18.23 0.73
C PRO A 284 -7.64 17.53 2.06
N HIS A 285 -8.68 16.71 2.12
CA HIS A 285 -9.15 16.09 3.37
C HIS A 285 -8.60 14.69 3.61
N THR A 286 -7.68 14.22 2.77
CA THR A 286 -7.07 12.90 2.93
C THR A 286 -5.59 12.94 2.54
N ALA A 287 -4.78 12.17 3.28
CA ALA A 287 -3.39 11.88 2.90
C ALA A 287 -3.26 10.57 2.12
N GLN A 288 -4.39 9.98 1.69
CA GLN A 288 -4.40 8.74 0.94
C GLN A 288 -4.07 8.99 -0.52
N GLU A 289 -2.85 8.66 -0.91
CA GLU A 289 -2.38 8.83 -2.30
C GLU A 289 -2.32 7.50 -3.08
N LYS A 290 -2.60 6.36 -2.42
CA LYS A 290 -2.39 5.01 -2.96
C LYS A 290 -3.68 4.35 -3.46
N MET A 291 -3.50 3.45 -4.42
CA MET A 291 -4.56 2.68 -5.09
C MET A 291 -4.45 1.19 -4.76
N VAL A 292 -5.57 0.49 -4.85
CA VAL A 292 -5.64 -0.98 -4.77
C VAL A 292 -5.90 -1.54 -6.15
N TRP A 293 -5.13 -2.54 -6.56
CA TRP A 293 -5.26 -3.21 -7.85
C TRP A 293 -5.81 -4.62 -7.65
N ILE A 294 -6.90 -4.97 -8.34
CA ILE A 294 -7.39 -6.35 -8.45
C ILE A 294 -7.15 -6.78 -9.89
N VAL A 295 -6.15 -7.64 -10.08
CA VAL A 295 -5.74 -8.13 -11.40
C VAL A 295 -6.18 -9.58 -11.57
N ASP A 296 -7.20 -9.80 -12.39
CA ASP A 296 -7.76 -11.12 -12.64
C ASP A 296 -7.33 -11.66 -14.01
N PHE A 297 -6.48 -12.68 -13.97
CA PHE A 297 -5.98 -13.35 -15.16
C PHE A 297 -6.92 -14.44 -15.71
N ALA A 298 -8.13 -14.58 -15.18
CA ALA A 298 -9.13 -15.49 -15.75
C ALA A 298 -9.35 -15.20 -17.24
N GLY A 299 -9.35 -16.25 -18.06
CA GLY A 299 -9.51 -16.15 -19.51
C GLY A 299 -8.26 -15.67 -20.26
N CYS A 300 -7.17 -15.32 -19.55
CA CYS A 300 -5.92 -14.93 -20.19
C CYS A 300 -5.30 -16.13 -20.92
N LYS A 301 -5.51 -16.17 -22.24
CA LYS A 301 -4.79 -17.10 -23.12
C LYS A 301 -3.46 -16.45 -23.43
N ILE A 302 -2.37 -17.20 -23.25
CA ILE A 302 -1.08 -16.77 -23.80
C ILE A 302 -1.17 -17.04 -25.31
N SER A 303 -1.75 -16.08 -26.03
CA SER A 303 -1.74 -16.05 -27.49
C SER A 303 -0.70 -15.03 -27.96
N GLY A 304 0.01 -15.36 -29.04
CA GLY A 304 1.09 -14.53 -29.57
C GLY A 304 2.48 -14.91 -29.03
N GLY A 305 3.52 -14.30 -29.62
CA GLY A 305 4.89 -14.48 -29.18
C GLY A 305 5.16 -13.81 -27.82
N ILE A 306 6.22 -14.25 -27.13
CA ILE A 306 6.68 -13.63 -25.87
C ILE A 306 6.98 -12.13 -26.09
N GLU A 307 7.48 -11.77 -27.26
CA GLU A 307 7.92 -10.40 -27.60
C GLU A 307 6.78 -9.38 -27.65
N GLU A 308 5.64 -9.72 -28.26
CA GLU A 308 4.49 -8.81 -28.37
C GLU A 308 3.82 -8.55 -27.01
N ASN A 309 3.69 -9.62 -26.21
CA ASN A 309 3.21 -9.55 -24.83
C ASN A 309 4.13 -8.69 -23.94
N VAL A 310 5.44 -8.72 -24.20
CA VAL A 310 6.43 -7.88 -23.51
C VAL A 310 6.31 -6.41 -23.92
N LYS A 311 6.02 -6.09 -25.19
CA LYS A 311 5.89 -4.70 -25.66
C LYS A 311 4.70 -3.98 -25.03
N MET A 312 3.50 -4.55 -25.10
CA MET A 312 2.31 -3.96 -24.46
C MET A 312 2.53 -3.77 -22.95
N SER A 313 3.16 -4.77 -22.31
CA SER A 313 3.52 -4.66 -20.90
C SER A 313 4.43 -3.46 -20.65
N LYS A 314 5.46 -3.21 -21.47
CA LYS A 314 6.40 -2.08 -21.31
C LYS A 314 5.72 -0.72 -21.40
N ASP A 315 4.83 -0.51 -22.36
CA ASP A 315 4.19 0.80 -22.54
C ASP A 315 3.25 1.14 -21.37
N VAL A 316 2.46 0.15 -20.94
CA VAL A 316 1.59 0.28 -19.76
C VAL A 316 2.40 0.50 -18.48
N ILE A 317 3.53 -0.20 -18.36
CA ILE A 317 4.46 -0.03 -17.25
C ILE A 317 5.07 1.36 -17.24
N ASN A 318 5.45 1.88 -18.40
CA ASN A 318 6.03 3.22 -18.49
C ASN A 318 5.05 4.28 -17.97
N VAL A 319 3.76 4.16 -18.32
CA VAL A 319 2.71 5.04 -17.77
C VAL A 319 2.67 4.91 -16.25
N MET A 320 2.55 3.69 -15.71
CA MET A 320 2.32 3.52 -14.28
C MET A 320 3.53 3.81 -13.38
N GLN A 321 4.74 3.42 -13.80
CA GLN A 321 5.96 3.64 -13.02
C GLN A 321 6.46 5.06 -13.11
N ASN A 322 6.68 5.50 -14.34
CA ASN A 322 7.50 6.67 -14.58
C ASN A 322 6.65 7.92 -14.40
N MET A 323 5.37 7.85 -14.78
CA MET A 323 4.49 9.02 -14.78
C MET A 323 3.68 9.15 -13.48
N TYR A 324 3.42 8.05 -12.77
CA TYR A 324 2.63 8.01 -11.53
C TYR A 324 3.37 7.28 -10.39
N PRO A 325 4.55 7.77 -9.97
CA PRO A 325 5.30 7.16 -8.88
C PRO A 325 4.50 7.09 -7.58
N GLU A 326 4.85 6.13 -6.74
CA GLU A 326 4.30 6.04 -5.38
C GLU A 326 2.77 5.94 -5.34
N ARG A 327 2.11 5.28 -6.31
CA ARG A 327 0.64 5.06 -6.29
C ARG A 327 0.20 3.65 -5.88
N LEU A 328 1.08 2.65 -5.81
CA LEU A 328 0.70 1.28 -5.41
C LEU A 328 0.51 1.15 -3.89
N GLY A 329 -0.70 0.82 -3.47
CA GLY A 329 -1.02 0.48 -2.08
C GLY A 329 -1.10 -1.02 -1.82
N MET A 330 -1.85 -1.76 -2.64
CA MET A 330 -2.00 -3.22 -2.58
C MET A 330 -2.33 -3.76 -3.97
N GLY A 331 -1.85 -4.95 -4.30
CA GLY A 331 -2.13 -5.63 -5.56
C GLY A 331 -2.57 -7.07 -5.31
N PHE A 332 -3.82 -7.40 -5.64
CA PHE A 332 -4.38 -8.73 -5.55
C PHE A 332 -4.35 -9.40 -6.93
N ILE A 333 -3.66 -10.53 -7.03
CA ILE A 333 -3.46 -11.27 -8.27
C ILE A 333 -4.29 -12.54 -8.22
N LEU A 334 -5.32 -12.57 -9.05
CA LEU A 334 -6.29 -13.65 -9.14
C LEU A 334 -6.02 -14.50 -10.36
N ASN A 335 -6.20 -15.82 -10.20
CA ASN A 335 -6.11 -16.81 -11.27
C ASN A 335 -4.82 -16.74 -12.12
N PRO A 336 -3.62 -16.56 -11.53
CA PRO A 336 -2.39 -16.42 -12.31
C PRO A 336 -2.11 -17.67 -13.17
N PRO A 337 -1.86 -17.52 -14.50
CA PRO A 337 -1.59 -18.66 -15.37
C PRO A 337 -0.24 -19.31 -15.03
N LEU A 338 -0.03 -20.59 -15.33
CA LEU A 338 1.20 -21.30 -14.93
C LEU A 338 2.52 -20.56 -15.28
N PRO A 339 2.69 -19.97 -16.47
CA PRO A 339 3.90 -19.21 -16.80
C PRO A 339 4.12 -17.95 -15.95
N PHE A 340 3.07 -17.41 -15.33
CA PHE A 340 3.16 -16.31 -14.35
C PHE A 340 4.16 -16.63 -13.26
N TRP A 341 4.14 -17.85 -12.72
CA TRP A 341 4.96 -18.24 -11.58
C TRP A 341 6.45 -18.30 -11.90
N VAL A 342 6.79 -18.66 -13.14
CA VAL A 342 8.18 -18.61 -13.62
C VAL A 342 8.66 -17.16 -13.64
N LEU A 343 7.85 -16.27 -14.21
CA LEU A 343 8.17 -14.85 -14.28
C LEU A 343 8.22 -14.21 -12.88
N TRP A 344 7.29 -14.56 -11.98
CA TRP A 344 7.25 -14.03 -10.61
C TRP A 344 8.46 -14.46 -9.78
N LYS A 345 8.99 -15.68 -9.98
CA LYS A 345 10.24 -16.08 -9.31
C LYS A 345 11.42 -15.19 -9.72
N VAL A 346 11.52 -14.85 -11.00
CA VAL A 346 12.57 -13.97 -11.52
C VAL A 346 12.37 -12.54 -11.00
N VAL A 347 11.20 -11.98 -11.27
CA VAL A 347 10.79 -10.62 -10.86
C VAL A 347 10.90 -10.42 -9.36
N GLY A 348 10.33 -11.37 -8.60
CA GLY A 348 10.29 -11.33 -7.15
C GLY A 348 11.68 -11.31 -6.56
N ALA A 349 12.69 -11.97 -7.14
CA ALA A 349 14.05 -11.90 -6.60
C ALA A 349 14.60 -10.46 -6.51
N PHE A 350 14.12 -9.55 -7.36
CA PHE A 350 14.60 -8.17 -7.46
C PHE A 350 13.67 -7.12 -6.82
N LEU A 351 12.50 -7.52 -6.34
CA LEU A 351 11.61 -6.68 -5.57
C LEU A 351 12.10 -6.59 -4.12
N ASP A 352 12.13 -5.37 -3.60
CA ASP A 352 12.32 -5.17 -2.16
C ASP A 352 11.16 -5.81 -1.39
N PRO A 353 11.32 -6.10 -0.09
CA PRO A 353 10.29 -6.78 0.66
C PRO A 353 8.94 -6.01 0.70
N VAL A 354 8.93 -4.68 0.45
CA VAL A 354 7.72 -3.82 0.52
C VAL A 354 6.81 -4.13 -0.59
N THR A 355 7.36 -4.03 -1.79
CA THR A 355 6.64 -4.38 -2.98
C THR A 355 6.09 -5.79 -2.87
N LYS A 356 6.88 -6.75 -2.37
CA LYS A 356 6.43 -8.14 -2.24
C LYS A 356 5.22 -8.28 -1.33
N ARG A 357 5.23 -7.62 -0.17
CA ARG A 357 4.12 -7.72 0.80
C ARG A 357 2.85 -7.02 0.33
N LYS A 358 2.99 -5.99 -0.51
CA LYS A 358 1.84 -5.37 -1.20
C LYS A 358 1.21 -6.28 -2.24
N ILE A 359 1.85 -7.36 -2.68
CA ILE A 359 1.29 -8.27 -3.69
C ILE A 359 0.74 -9.54 -3.02
N GLN A 360 -0.56 -9.74 -3.13
CA GLN A 360 -1.29 -10.89 -2.58
C GLN A 360 -1.79 -11.80 -3.70
N PHE A 361 -1.61 -13.11 -3.55
CA PHE A 361 -2.01 -14.10 -4.55
C PHE A 361 -3.25 -14.87 -4.11
N ILE A 362 -4.28 -14.86 -4.96
CA ILE A 362 -5.54 -15.57 -4.71
C ILE A 362 -5.71 -16.63 -5.81
N ASN A 363 -5.42 -17.88 -5.43
CA ASN A 363 -5.27 -18.98 -6.39
C ASN A 363 -6.53 -19.82 -6.57
N LYS A 364 -7.50 -19.73 -5.66
CA LYS A 364 -8.75 -20.50 -5.72
C LYS A 364 -9.92 -19.59 -5.44
N LYS A 365 -11.06 -19.88 -6.06
CA LYS A 365 -12.32 -19.14 -5.84
C LYS A 365 -12.72 -19.10 -4.36
N LYS A 366 -12.47 -20.17 -3.60
CA LYS A 366 -12.74 -20.22 -2.16
C LYS A 366 -11.86 -19.27 -1.32
N ASP A 367 -10.71 -18.87 -1.87
CA ASP A 367 -9.76 -17.98 -1.20
C ASP A 367 -10.09 -16.50 -1.49
N LEU A 368 -11.14 -16.21 -2.30
CA LEU A 368 -11.63 -14.84 -2.52
C LEU A 368 -12.09 -14.15 -1.22
N VAL A 369 -12.46 -14.94 -0.20
CA VAL A 369 -12.77 -14.43 1.14
C VAL A 369 -11.62 -13.60 1.73
N LEU A 370 -10.36 -13.84 1.31
CA LEU A 370 -9.22 -13.03 1.75
C LEU A 370 -9.31 -11.57 1.26
N LEU A 371 -10.00 -11.28 0.15
CA LEU A 371 -10.25 -9.89 -0.25
C LEU A 371 -11.09 -9.16 0.79
N THR A 372 -11.97 -9.89 1.51
CA THR A 372 -12.88 -9.30 2.50
C THR A 372 -12.18 -8.82 3.77
N GLU A 373 -10.95 -9.30 4.00
CA GLU A 373 -10.06 -8.78 5.05
C GLU A 373 -9.61 -7.35 4.75
N PHE A 374 -9.48 -6.99 3.48
CA PHE A 374 -8.99 -5.68 3.04
C PHE A 374 -10.07 -4.76 2.47
N ILE A 375 -11.16 -5.33 1.96
CA ILE A 375 -12.24 -4.61 1.26
C ILE A 375 -13.57 -5.07 1.86
N GLU A 376 -14.45 -4.15 2.24
CA GLU A 376 -15.78 -4.54 2.72
C GLU A 376 -16.60 -5.22 1.63
N GLN A 377 -17.46 -6.19 2.01
CA GLN A 377 -18.29 -6.91 1.02
C GLN A 377 -19.17 -5.95 0.21
N SER A 378 -19.70 -4.90 0.86
CA SER A 378 -20.50 -3.84 0.22
C SER A 378 -19.70 -3.02 -0.80
N GLN A 379 -18.37 -3.05 -0.74
CA GLN A 379 -17.44 -2.30 -1.60
C GLN A 379 -16.74 -3.19 -2.65
N LEU A 380 -17.03 -4.51 -2.64
CA LEU A 380 -16.42 -5.50 -3.51
C LEU A 380 -17.47 -6.05 -4.48
N GLU A 381 -17.09 -6.25 -5.75
CA GLU A 381 -18.04 -6.79 -6.73
C GLU A 381 -18.46 -8.22 -6.38
N THR A 382 -19.70 -8.55 -6.70
CA THR A 382 -20.27 -9.91 -6.62
C THR A 382 -19.39 -10.98 -7.29
N THR A 383 -18.73 -10.64 -8.41
CA THR A 383 -17.75 -11.50 -9.09
C THR A 383 -16.63 -11.99 -8.17
N TYR A 384 -16.23 -11.15 -7.22
CA TYR A 384 -15.11 -11.37 -6.30
C TYR A 384 -15.55 -11.69 -4.87
N GLY A 385 -16.84 -12.00 -4.68
CA GLY A 385 -17.40 -12.44 -3.39
C GLY A 385 -17.94 -11.32 -2.50
N GLY A 386 -18.14 -10.12 -3.05
CA GLY A 386 -18.87 -9.05 -2.36
C GLY A 386 -20.34 -8.96 -2.76
N SER A 387 -20.94 -7.79 -2.53
CA SER A 387 -22.35 -7.50 -2.81
C SER A 387 -22.56 -6.29 -3.73
N MET A 388 -21.48 -5.66 -4.20
CA MET A 388 -21.55 -4.57 -5.19
C MET A 388 -21.86 -5.16 -6.58
N GLU A 389 -22.65 -4.42 -7.37
CA GLU A 389 -22.93 -4.81 -8.76
C GLU A 389 -21.63 -4.90 -9.56
N ALA A 390 -21.52 -5.92 -10.42
CA ALA A 390 -20.35 -6.06 -11.27
C ALA A 390 -20.35 -4.99 -12.38
N PHE A 391 -19.17 -4.68 -12.90
CA PHE A 391 -18.99 -3.75 -14.01
C PHE A 391 -20.08 -3.84 -15.11
N ASN A 392 -20.68 -2.68 -15.40
CA ASN A 392 -21.62 -2.47 -16.50
C ASN A 392 -21.11 -1.32 -17.39
N ALA A 393 -20.98 -1.57 -18.70
CA ALA A 393 -20.39 -0.63 -19.64
C ALA A 393 -21.21 0.65 -19.82
N ASP A 394 -22.54 0.55 -19.85
CA ASP A 394 -23.43 1.70 -20.03
C ASP A 394 -23.41 2.61 -18.80
N THR A 395 -23.43 2.00 -17.61
CA THR A 395 -23.33 2.71 -16.33
C THR A 395 -21.98 3.40 -16.20
N TRP A 396 -20.90 2.70 -16.51
CA TRP A 396 -19.55 3.28 -16.52
C TRP A 396 -19.43 4.45 -17.49
N LYS A 397 -19.95 4.30 -18.72
CA LYS A 397 -19.92 5.38 -19.71
C LYS A 397 -20.72 6.59 -19.21
N ALA A 398 -21.94 6.39 -18.73
CA ALA A 398 -22.78 7.47 -18.21
C ALA A 398 -22.14 8.20 -17.01
N GLN A 399 -21.39 7.48 -16.17
CA GLN A 399 -20.71 8.04 -15.00
C GLN A 399 -19.53 8.94 -15.38
N TYR A 400 -18.67 8.50 -16.29
CA TYR A 400 -17.39 9.17 -16.57
C TYR A 400 -17.39 10.01 -17.85
N PHE A 401 -18.34 9.77 -18.74
CA PHE A 401 -18.48 10.45 -20.04
C PHE A 401 -19.96 10.79 -20.30
N PRO A 402 -20.55 11.68 -19.47
CA PRO A 402 -21.96 12.03 -19.52
C PRO A 402 -22.38 12.83 -20.77
#